data_AF-A0A285BUX0-F1
#
_entry.id   AF-A0A285BUX0-F1
#
_cell.length_a   1.000
_cell.length_b   1.000
_cell.length_c   1.000
_cell.angle_alpha   90.00
_cell.angle_beta   90.00
_cell.angle_gamma   90.00
#
_symmetry.space_group_name_H-M   'P 1'
#
loop_
_entity.id
_entity.type
_entity.pdbx_description
1 polymer ?
#
loop_
_entity_poly.entity_id
_entity_poly.type
_entity_poly.pdbx_seq_one_letter_code
_entity_poly.pdbx_strand_id
1 'polypeptide(L)'
;MRIAHRSYAKTCCRYLLLMLAVFVLLACNTRENQLTEREAMISARESELVTLFAEMTEQKKLLEKNDSKDLPDTMKNSTEKTCACDSNLDVAPVKEPPEIVETKTKTLLGGIENAFLDPPGMEFSARIDTGAQTSSLNALDIIEFERDGKPFVKFSLIHPLTGDKLELTRRLRRYVRIKGRGGRESHRRPVVRIRVMLADIDEQINFTLEDRSRFKHQVLIGRNLLQDLAIVDVSKKNVATPKIENSDTASEIK
;
A
#
# COMPACT_ATOMS: atom_id res chain seq x y z
N MET A 1 -65.70 44.82 27.77
CA MET A 1 -64.66 44.18 28.60
C MET A 1 -63.65 43.47 27.67
N ARG A 2 -62.62 44.16 27.18
CA ARG A 2 -61.56 43.60 26.31
C ARG A 2 -60.25 44.34 26.55
N ILE A 3 -59.55 44.03 27.64
CA ILE A 3 -58.17 44.48 27.88
C ILE A 3 -57.46 43.35 28.62
N ALA A 4 -56.60 42.56 27.94
CA ALA A 4 -55.57 41.72 28.59
C ALA A 4 -54.63 40.94 27.64
N HIS A 5 -54.91 40.76 26.33
CA HIS A 5 -54.12 39.80 25.53
C HIS A 5 -52.84 40.31 24.86
N ARG A 6 -52.65 41.64 24.74
CA ARG A 6 -51.54 42.19 23.92
C ARG A 6 -50.20 42.37 24.67
N SER A 7 -50.22 42.35 26.01
CA SER A 7 -49.00 42.51 26.82
C SER A 7 -48.26 41.19 27.03
N TYR A 8 -49.00 40.08 27.22
CA TYR A 8 -48.45 38.76 27.53
C TYR A 8 -47.58 38.16 26.40
N ALA A 9 -47.94 38.41 25.15
CA ALA A 9 -47.20 37.90 23.99
C ALA A 9 -45.79 38.52 23.86
N LYS A 10 -45.60 39.78 24.28
CA LYS A 10 -44.31 40.49 24.17
C LYS A 10 -43.34 40.08 25.28
N THR A 11 -43.84 39.85 26.49
CA THR A 11 -43.04 39.31 27.59
C THR A 11 -42.63 37.86 27.33
N CYS A 12 -43.52 37.03 26.79
CA CYS A 12 -43.22 35.64 26.47
C CYS A 12 -42.13 35.50 25.39
N CYS A 13 -42.16 36.35 24.35
CA CYS A 13 -41.15 36.33 23.29
C CYS A 13 -39.76 36.76 23.78
N ARG A 14 -39.69 37.77 24.67
CA ARG A 14 -38.42 38.21 25.28
C ARG A 14 -37.79 37.14 26.18
N TYR A 15 -38.59 36.43 26.98
CA TYR A 15 -38.08 35.34 27.80
C TYR A 15 -37.59 34.16 26.97
N LEU A 16 -38.28 33.82 25.87
CA LEU A 16 -37.84 32.76 24.96
C LEU A 16 -36.50 33.08 24.28
N LEU A 17 -36.32 34.32 23.84
CA LEU A 17 -35.04 34.81 23.28
C LEU A 17 -33.90 34.78 24.29
N LEU A 18 -34.16 35.17 25.55
CA LEU A 18 -33.16 35.10 26.62
C LEU A 18 -32.77 33.65 26.96
N MET A 19 -33.74 32.73 27.02
CA MET A 19 -33.46 31.31 27.27
C MET A 19 -32.64 30.70 26.14
N LEU A 20 -32.97 30.99 24.87
CA LEU A 20 -32.18 30.55 23.72
C LEU A 20 -30.74 31.08 23.75
N ALA A 21 -30.55 32.36 24.11
CA ALA A 21 -29.21 32.96 24.22
C ALA A 21 -28.37 32.29 25.32
N VAL A 22 -28.97 31.98 26.48
CA VAL A 22 -28.30 31.26 27.58
C VAL A 22 -27.90 29.85 27.14
N PHE A 23 -28.77 29.12 26.44
CA PHE A 23 -28.45 27.79 25.91
C PHE A 23 -27.30 27.81 24.89
N VAL A 24 -27.25 28.82 24.00
CA VAL A 24 -26.14 28.97 23.04
C VAL A 24 -24.82 29.26 23.75
N LEU A 25 -24.82 30.14 24.75
CA LEU A 25 -23.61 30.46 25.52
C LEU A 25 -23.08 29.24 26.30
N LEU A 26 -23.97 28.46 26.92
CA LEU A 26 -23.62 27.19 27.58
C LEU A 26 -23.03 26.18 26.59
N ALA A 27 -23.63 26.04 25.41
CA ALA A 27 -23.14 25.14 24.37
C ALA A 27 -21.75 25.56 23.83
N CYS A 28 -21.50 26.87 23.65
CA CYS A 28 -20.19 27.38 23.23
C CYS A 28 -19.09 27.04 24.25
N ASN A 29 -19.32 27.27 25.55
CA ASN A 29 -18.36 26.94 26.60
C ASN A 29 -18.00 25.44 26.63
N THR A 30 -18.99 24.55 26.47
CA THR A 30 -18.71 23.10 26.43
C THR A 30 -17.84 22.70 25.23
N ARG A 31 -18.00 23.38 24.09
CA ARG A 31 -17.25 23.11 22.86
C ARG A 31 -15.81 23.59 22.95
N GLU A 32 -15.58 24.75 23.56
CA GLU A 32 -14.24 25.28 23.84
C GLU A 32 -13.47 24.40 24.84
N ASN A 33 -14.13 23.94 25.91
CA ASN A 33 -13.53 22.98 26.84
C ASN A 33 -13.16 21.65 26.15
N GLN A 34 -14.02 21.13 25.27
CA GLN A 34 -13.70 19.90 24.53
C GLN A 34 -12.57 20.08 23.52
N LEU A 35 -12.41 21.26 22.91
CA LEU A 35 -11.29 21.55 22.01
C LEU A 35 -9.98 21.62 22.77
N THR A 36 -9.95 22.34 23.89
CA THR A 36 -8.73 22.50 24.71
C THR A 36 -8.26 21.16 25.30
N GLU A 37 -9.17 20.29 25.74
CA GLU A 37 -8.83 18.93 26.17
C GLU A 37 -8.23 18.07 25.03
N ARG A 38 -8.77 18.19 23.82
CA ARG A 38 -8.23 17.47 22.64
C ARG A 38 -6.86 18.01 22.22
N GLU A 39 -6.67 19.32 22.27
CA GLU A 39 -5.37 19.96 21.97
C GLU A 39 -4.31 19.53 22.99
N ALA A 40 -4.66 19.46 24.28
CA ALA A 40 -3.77 18.94 25.31
C ALA A 40 -3.41 17.46 25.09
N MET A 41 -4.38 16.63 24.70
CA MET A 41 -4.14 15.22 24.39
C MET A 41 -3.26 15.03 23.14
N ILE A 42 -3.45 15.85 22.10
CA ILE A 42 -2.60 15.84 20.90
C ILE A 42 -1.17 16.25 21.27
N SER A 43 -1.01 17.33 22.03
CA SER A 43 0.31 17.82 22.45
C SER A 43 1.07 16.78 23.29
N ALA A 44 0.39 16.09 24.21
CA ALA A 44 0.99 15.00 24.99
C ALA A 44 1.51 13.88 24.08
N ARG A 45 0.69 13.44 23.10
CA ARG A 45 1.09 12.37 22.16
C ARG A 45 2.22 12.80 21.23
N GLU A 46 2.27 14.06 20.82
CA GLU A 46 3.37 14.60 20.04
C GLU A 46 4.69 14.57 20.84
N SER A 47 4.64 14.88 22.14
CA SER A 47 5.83 14.81 23.00
C SER A 47 6.35 13.37 23.19
N GLU A 48 5.45 12.39 23.32
CA GLU A 48 5.81 10.96 23.36
C GLU A 48 6.46 10.50 22.04
N LEU A 49 5.95 10.97 20.90
CA LEU A 49 6.54 10.64 19.60
C LEU A 49 7.93 11.26 19.41
N VAL A 50 8.14 12.49 19.88
CA VAL A 50 9.45 13.17 19.82
C VAL A 50 10.48 12.45 20.69
N THR A 51 10.09 12.03 21.90
CA THR A 51 10.99 11.28 22.79
C THR A 51 11.34 9.89 22.24
N LEU A 52 10.35 9.15 21.74
CA LEU A 52 10.58 7.86 21.07
C LEU A 52 11.49 8.00 19.85
N PHE A 53 11.29 9.06 19.05
CA PHE A 53 12.15 9.32 17.90
C PHE A 53 13.61 9.62 18.32
N ALA A 54 13.81 10.40 19.38
CA ALA A 54 15.14 10.66 19.92
C ALA A 54 15.85 9.37 20.35
N GLU A 55 15.15 8.47 21.06
CA GLU A 55 15.67 7.16 21.48
C GLU A 55 16.05 6.28 20.28
N MET A 56 15.18 6.21 19.28
CA MET A 56 15.44 5.48 18.03
C MET A 56 16.67 6.03 17.27
N THR A 57 16.88 7.35 17.27
CA THR A 57 18.08 7.94 16.65
C THR A 57 19.36 7.64 17.41
N GLU A 58 19.30 7.55 18.74
CA GLU A 58 20.43 7.15 19.57
C GLU A 58 20.81 5.70 19.33
N GLN A 59 19.82 4.80 19.27
CA GLN A 59 20.03 3.38 18.95
C GLN A 59 20.67 3.20 17.57
N LYS A 60 20.25 3.99 16.57
CA LYS A 60 20.86 3.97 15.23
C LYS A 60 22.33 4.40 15.25
N LYS A 61 22.66 5.44 16.02
CA LYS A 61 24.05 5.93 16.16
C LYS A 61 24.97 4.88 16.81
N LEU A 62 24.43 4.07 17.73
CA LEU A 62 25.16 2.95 18.33
C LEU A 62 25.41 1.81 17.33
N LEU A 63 24.44 1.50 16.46
CA LEU A 63 24.60 0.53 15.37
C LEU A 63 25.65 0.97 14.35
N GLU A 64 25.61 2.23 13.89
CA GLU A 64 26.58 2.76 12.93
C GLU A 64 28.03 2.79 13.48
N LYS A 65 28.20 2.89 14.81
CA LYS A 65 29.51 2.85 15.48
C LYS A 65 30.11 1.44 15.55
N ASN A 66 29.28 0.40 15.42
CA ASN A 66 29.73 -0.99 15.41
C ASN A 66 30.15 -1.45 14.00
N ASP A 67 29.59 -0.83 12.95
CA ASP A 67 29.92 -1.16 11.54
C ASP A 67 31.23 -0.52 11.04
N SER A 68 31.87 0.36 11.82
CA SER A 68 33.04 1.14 11.40
C SER A 68 34.40 0.62 11.90
N LYS A 69 34.51 -0.66 12.30
CA LYS A 69 35.75 -1.23 12.87
C LYS A 69 36.55 -2.21 12.02
N ASP A 70 36.14 -2.57 10.81
CA ASP A 70 36.94 -3.48 9.97
C ASP A 70 37.35 -2.85 8.63
N LEU A 71 38.50 -2.16 8.62
CA LEU A 71 39.47 -2.22 7.52
C LEU A 71 40.82 -1.58 7.90
N PRO A 72 41.96 -2.26 7.72
CA PRO A 72 43.23 -1.57 7.47
C PRO A 72 43.66 -1.73 6.01
N ASP A 73 43.90 -0.58 5.38
CA ASP A 73 44.67 -0.39 4.16
C ASP A 73 46.11 -0.89 4.31
N THR A 74 46.68 -1.50 3.28
CA THR A 74 48.12 -1.40 2.97
C THR A 74 48.34 -1.46 1.45
N MET A 75 49.33 -0.67 1.03
CA MET A 75 49.50 0.00 -0.24
C MET A 75 50.10 -0.83 -1.39
N LYS A 76 49.74 -0.39 -2.61
CA LYS A 76 50.55 -0.25 -3.85
C LYS A 76 52.05 -0.59 -3.74
N ASN A 77 52.63 -1.33 -4.70
CA ASN A 77 53.19 -0.78 -5.95
C ASN A 77 53.86 -1.87 -6.84
N SER A 78 53.85 -1.64 -8.17
CA SER A 78 54.73 -2.17 -9.24
C SER A 78 54.83 -3.70 -9.41
N THR A 79 54.69 -4.31 -10.60
CA THR A 79 55.29 -3.99 -11.90
C THR A 79 54.61 -4.85 -12.96
N GLU A 80 54.57 -4.38 -14.21
CA GLU A 80 54.28 -5.15 -15.41
C GLU A 80 54.99 -6.52 -15.42
N LYS A 81 54.33 -7.55 -15.97
CA LYS A 81 54.80 -8.39 -17.10
C LYS A 81 54.17 -9.79 -17.08
N THR A 82 53.49 -10.09 -18.19
CA THR A 82 53.23 -11.41 -18.81
C THR A 82 52.44 -12.50 -18.07
N CYS A 83 51.37 -12.93 -18.73
CA CYS A 83 50.71 -14.22 -18.54
C CYS A 83 51.69 -15.39 -18.68
N ALA A 84 51.65 -16.31 -17.71
CA ALA A 84 51.93 -17.73 -17.90
C ALA A 84 51.20 -18.49 -16.78
N CYS A 85 50.29 -19.38 -17.16
CA CYS A 85 49.70 -20.35 -16.25
C CYS A 85 50.69 -21.51 -16.09
N ASP A 86 51.25 -21.69 -14.90
CA ASP A 86 51.85 -22.96 -14.53
C ASP A 86 51.64 -23.25 -13.05
N SER A 87 51.45 -24.55 -12.83
CA SER A 87 50.88 -25.24 -11.69
C SER A 87 51.63 -25.08 -10.37
N ASN A 88 50.83 -25.04 -9.31
CA ASN A 88 51.01 -25.69 -7.98
C ASN A 88 50.65 -24.73 -6.86
N LEU A 89 49.41 -24.83 -6.40
CA LEU A 89 49.00 -24.35 -5.08
C LEU A 89 48.31 -25.51 -4.39
N ASP A 90 48.94 -25.94 -3.29
CA ASP A 90 48.42 -26.89 -2.33
C ASP A 90 47.01 -26.47 -1.89
N VAL A 91 46.03 -27.32 -2.21
CA VAL A 91 44.63 -27.08 -1.89
C VAL A 91 44.41 -27.40 -0.41
N ALA A 92 44.34 -26.35 0.42
CA ALA A 92 43.74 -26.46 1.74
C ALA A 92 42.28 -26.92 1.62
N PRO A 93 41.72 -27.71 2.56
CA PRO A 93 40.37 -28.24 2.44
C PRO A 93 39.36 -27.10 2.32
N VAL A 94 38.75 -26.98 1.14
CA VAL A 94 37.59 -26.13 0.91
C VAL A 94 36.49 -26.66 1.82
N LYS A 95 36.10 -25.88 2.83
CA LYS A 95 34.87 -26.14 3.58
C LYS A 95 33.73 -26.28 2.58
N GLU A 96 33.08 -27.44 2.62
CA GLU A 96 31.93 -27.75 1.78
C GLU A 96 30.94 -26.58 1.78
N PRO A 97 30.48 -26.12 0.60
CA PRO A 97 29.42 -25.13 0.51
C PRO A 97 28.22 -25.58 1.35
N PRO A 98 27.55 -24.66 2.06
CA PRO A 98 26.38 -25.02 2.84
C PRO A 98 25.36 -25.72 1.95
N GLU A 99 24.89 -26.86 2.45
CA GLU A 99 23.90 -27.75 1.86
C GLU A 99 22.75 -26.93 1.25
N ILE A 100 22.51 -27.13 -0.06
CA ILE A 100 21.46 -26.43 -0.80
C ILE A 100 20.13 -26.94 -0.25
N VAL A 101 19.56 -26.20 0.69
CA VAL A 101 18.19 -26.41 1.18
C VAL A 101 17.27 -26.40 -0.04
N GLU A 102 16.51 -27.47 -0.26
CA GLU A 102 15.55 -27.58 -1.37
C GLU A 102 14.58 -26.40 -1.34
N THR A 103 14.88 -25.40 -2.17
CA THR A 103 14.04 -24.22 -2.32
C THR A 103 12.81 -24.62 -3.11
N LYS A 104 11.62 -24.32 -2.56
CA LYS A 104 10.35 -24.26 -3.29
C LYS A 104 10.62 -23.70 -4.70
N THR A 105 10.34 -24.50 -5.74
CA THR A 105 10.55 -24.10 -7.12
C THR A 105 9.76 -22.82 -7.40
N LYS A 106 10.46 -21.71 -7.67
CA LYS A 106 9.83 -20.43 -7.99
C LYS A 106 9.22 -20.48 -9.38
N THR A 107 8.06 -19.85 -9.53
CA THR A 107 7.35 -19.73 -10.80
C THR A 107 8.14 -18.87 -11.79
N LEU A 108 8.32 -19.35 -13.02
CA LEU A 108 8.89 -18.52 -14.09
C LEU A 108 7.79 -17.65 -14.71
N LEU A 109 7.97 -16.34 -14.65
CA LEU A 109 7.10 -15.35 -15.28
C LEU A 109 7.86 -14.58 -16.37
N GLY A 110 7.17 -14.17 -17.41
CA GLY A 110 7.63 -13.20 -18.39
C GLY A 110 7.56 -11.76 -17.86
N GLY A 111 8.04 -10.81 -18.66
CA GLY A 111 7.91 -9.38 -18.34
C GLY A 111 6.47 -8.85 -18.46
N ILE A 112 5.59 -9.58 -19.15
CA ILE A 112 4.16 -9.28 -19.29
C ILE A 112 3.43 -10.61 -19.16
N GLU A 113 2.35 -10.62 -18.39
CA GLU A 113 1.52 -11.81 -18.17
C GLU A 113 0.03 -11.43 -18.13
N ASN A 114 -0.85 -12.42 -18.19
CA ASN A 114 -2.27 -12.23 -17.89
C ASN A 114 -2.51 -12.58 -16.42
N ALA A 115 -3.07 -11.64 -15.66
CA ALA A 115 -3.43 -11.84 -14.26
C ALA A 115 -4.94 -11.85 -14.12
N PHE A 116 -5.49 -12.93 -13.56
CA PHE A 116 -6.89 -12.99 -13.21
C PHE A 116 -7.14 -12.27 -11.89
N LEU A 117 -8.07 -11.33 -11.87
CA LEU A 117 -8.45 -10.58 -10.67
C LEU A 117 -9.82 -11.03 -10.18
N ASP A 118 -9.93 -11.31 -8.89
CA ASP A 118 -11.19 -11.68 -8.23
C ASP A 118 -11.44 -10.81 -6.99
N PRO A 119 -12.49 -9.97 -6.99
CA PRO A 119 -13.30 -9.53 -8.15
C PRO A 119 -12.47 -8.69 -9.14
N PRO A 120 -12.89 -8.50 -10.42
CA PRO A 120 -14.21 -8.77 -11.01
C PRO A 120 -14.44 -10.18 -11.57
N GLY A 121 -13.45 -11.07 -11.49
CA GLY A 121 -13.55 -12.43 -12.03
C GLY A 121 -13.11 -12.54 -13.49
N MET A 122 -12.05 -11.82 -13.89
CA MET A 122 -11.54 -11.85 -15.26
C MET A 122 -10.04 -11.55 -15.35
N GLU A 123 -9.46 -11.86 -16.52
CA GLU A 123 -8.04 -11.62 -16.81
C GLU A 123 -7.76 -10.20 -17.30
N PHE A 124 -6.67 -9.62 -16.81
CA PHE A 124 -6.15 -8.34 -17.28
C PHE A 124 -4.67 -8.48 -17.64
N SER A 125 -4.25 -7.72 -18.65
CA SER A 125 -2.83 -7.64 -18.99
C SER A 125 -2.06 -6.95 -17.87
N ALA A 126 -1.04 -7.66 -17.36
CA ALA A 126 -0.23 -7.28 -16.24
C ALA A 126 1.23 -7.06 -16.65
N ARG A 127 1.80 -5.93 -16.22
CA ARG A 127 3.24 -5.69 -16.27
C ARG A 127 3.87 -6.27 -15.01
N ILE A 128 4.84 -7.17 -15.16
CA ILE A 128 5.64 -7.68 -14.04
C ILE A 128 6.79 -6.69 -13.79
N ASP A 129 6.83 -6.09 -12.60
CA ASP A 129 7.76 -5.01 -12.27
C ASP A 129 8.46 -5.29 -10.93
N THR A 130 9.69 -5.79 -11.02
CA THR A 130 10.55 -6.06 -9.87
C THR A 130 11.01 -4.78 -9.15
N GLY A 131 10.91 -3.61 -9.80
CA GLY A 131 11.24 -2.31 -9.22
C GLY A 131 10.15 -1.78 -8.28
N ALA A 132 8.90 -2.20 -8.45
CA ALA A 132 7.78 -1.77 -7.62
C ALA A 132 7.66 -2.56 -6.33
N GLN A 133 7.57 -1.87 -5.18
CA GLN A 133 7.33 -2.53 -3.88
C GLN A 133 5.90 -3.06 -3.76
N THR A 134 4.91 -2.34 -4.31
CA THR A 134 3.49 -2.70 -4.21
C THR A 134 2.86 -2.67 -5.57
N SER A 135 2.07 -3.71 -5.88
CA SER A 135 1.24 -3.79 -7.07
C SER A 135 0.26 -2.63 -7.17
N SER A 136 -0.13 -2.26 -8.39
CA SER A 136 -1.08 -1.18 -8.62
C SER A 136 -2.08 -1.52 -9.71
N LEU A 137 -3.29 -0.97 -9.60
CA LEU A 137 -4.32 -1.04 -10.62
C LEU A 137 -4.51 0.33 -11.25
N ASN A 138 -4.64 0.35 -12.58
CA ASN A 138 -5.22 1.47 -13.28
C ASN A 138 -6.70 1.57 -12.90
N ALA A 139 -7.06 2.57 -12.12
CA ALA A 139 -8.39 2.76 -11.57
C ALA A 139 -8.89 4.17 -11.88
N LEU A 140 -10.06 4.24 -12.50
CA LEU A 140 -10.74 5.49 -12.85
C LEU A 140 -11.84 5.79 -11.83
N ASP A 141 -12.35 7.02 -11.86
CA ASP A 141 -13.52 7.45 -11.08
C ASP A 141 -13.43 7.04 -9.59
N ILE A 142 -12.24 7.24 -9.00
CA ILE A 142 -11.97 6.83 -7.62
C ILE A 142 -12.78 7.72 -6.66
N ILE A 143 -13.74 7.13 -5.96
CA ILE A 143 -14.62 7.80 -5.00
C ILE A 143 -14.52 7.08 -3.66
N GLU A 144 -14.08 7.79 -2.63
CA GLU A 144 -14.02 7.29 -1.26
C GLU A 144 -15.33 7.61 -0.54
N PHE A 145 -15.85 6.64 0.23
CA PHE A 145 -17.10 6.81 0.98
C PHE A 145 -17.11 5.93 2.23
N GLU A 146 -18.05 6.20 3.12
CA GLU A 146 -18.26 5.40 4.32
C GLU A 146 -19.54 4.56 4.18
N ARG A 147 -19.47 3.29 4.62
CA ARG A 147 -20.62 2.40 4.74
C ARG A 147 -20.51 1.64 6.05
N ASP A 148 -21.55 1.73 6.89
CA ASP A 148 -21.63 1.05 8.19
C ASP A 148 -20.42 1.36 9.11
N GLY A 149 -19.99 2.62 9.16
CA GLY A 149 -18.83 3.05 9.97
C GLY A 149 -17.47 2.62 9.42
N LYS A 150 -17.40 2.05 8.21
CA LYS A 150 -16.17 1.52 7.61
C LYS A 150 -15.86 2.27 6.32
N PRO A 151 -14.59 2.60 6.04
CA PRO A 151 -14.22 3.27 4.81
C PRO A 151 -14.16 2.29 3.63
N PHE A 152 -14.73 2.71 2.51
CA PHE A 152 -14.75 2.02 1.23
C PHE A 152 -14.26 2.96 0.13
N VAL A 153 -13.85 2.35 -0.98
CA VAL A 153 -13.52 3.06 -2.21
C VAL A 153 -14.21 2.37 -3.37
N LYS A 154 -14.87 3.18 -4.19
CA LYS A 154 -15.47 2.81 -5.47
C LYS A 154 -14.57 3.28 -6.59
N PHE A 155 -14.36 2.46 -7.60
CA PHE A 155 -13.50 2.79 -8.73
C PHE A 155 -13.88 1.95 -9.95
N SER A 156 -13.50 2.41 -11.13
CA SER A 156 -13.77 1.72 -12.40
C SER A 156 -12.48 1.14 -12.98
N LEU A 157 -12.52 -0.13 -13.36
CA LEU A 157 -11.56 -0.75 -14.26
C LEU A 157 -12.04 -0.63 -15.71
N ILE A 158 -11.17 -0.86 -16.69
CA ILE A 158 -11.58 -0.89 -18.11
C ILE A 158 -11.64 -2.35 -18.55
N HIS A 159 -12.79 -2.80 -19.04
CA HIS A 159 -12.95 -4.15 -19.55
C HIS A 159 -11.93 -4.39 -20.68
N PRO A 160 -11.10 -5.44 -20.61
CA PRO A 160 -10.00 -5.67 -21.55
C PRO A 160 -10.46 -5.91 -22.99
N LEU A 161 -11.64 -6.54 -23.18
CA LEU A 161 -12.23 -6.81 -24.50
C LEU A 161 -13.15 -5.68 -25.01
N THR A 162 -14.12 -5.25 -24.20
CA THR A 162 -15.14 -4.28 -24.66
C THR A 162 -14.73 -2.82 -24.50
N GLY A 163 -13.79 -2.52 -23.59
CA GLY A 163 -13.43 -1.15 -23.23
C GLY A 163 -14.40 -0.46 -22.26
N ASP A 164 -15.46 -1.15 -21.83
CA ASP A 164 -16.45 -0.59 -20.91
C ASP A 164 -15.88 -0.41 -19.50
N LYS A 165 -16.51 0.49 -18.73
CA LYS A 165 -16.16 0.68 -17.32
C LYS A 165 -16.76 -0.44 -16.46
N LEU A 166 -15.91 -1.10 -15.69
CA LEU A 166 -16.27 -2.11 -14.71
C LEU A 166 -16.15 -1.51 -13.31
N GLU A 167 -17.30 -1.20 -12.69
CA GLU A 167 -17.33 -0.61 -11.36
C GLU A 167 -17.05 -1.66 -10.28
N LEU A 168 -16.13 -1.34 -9.38
CA LEU A 168 -15.77 -2.15 -8.22
C LEU A 168 -15.82 -1.32 -6.95
N THR A 169 -16.29 -1.95 -5.87
CA THR A 169 -16.27 -1.37 -4.52
C THR A 169 -15.47 -2.26 -3.61
N ARG A 170 -14.44 -1.71 -2.94
CA ARG A 170 -13.59 -2.45 -1.99
C ARG A 170 -13.39 -1.67 -0.71
N ARG A 171 -13.17 -2.39 0.40
CA ARG A 171 -12.80 -1.77 1.68
C ARG A 171 -11.46 -1.07 1.54
N LEU A 172 -11.41 0.19 1.95
CA LEU A 172 -10.17 0.95 2.03
C LEU A 172 -9.32 0.41 3.17
N ARG A 173 -8.09 -0.02 2.87
CA ARG A 173 -7.20 -0.63 3.87
C ARG A 173 -6.26 0.36 4.51
N ARG A 174 -5.66 1.23 3.69
CA ARG A 174 -4.72 2.27 4.10
C ARG A 174 -4.49 3.24 2.93
N TYR A 175 -3.70 4.27 3.20
CA TYR A 175 -3.14 5.13 2.16
C TYR A 175 -1.64 4.91 2.04
N VAL A 176 -1.13 4.97 0.81
CA VAL A 176 0.31 5.14 0.56
C VAL A 176 0.57 6.59 0.23
N ARG A 177 1.55 7.20 0.91
CA ARG A 177 1.96 8.58 0.65
C ARG A 177 3.00 8.60 -0.47
N ILE A 178 2.72 9.31 -1.55
CA ILE A 178 3.66 9.52 -2.64
C ILE A 178 4.38 10.85 -2.40
N LYS A 179 5.70 10.79 -2.24
CA LYS A 179 6.52 12.01 -2.14
C LYS A 179 6.47 12.71 -3.49
N GLY A 180 5.87 13.90 -3.53
CA GLY A 180 5.91 14.75 -4.72
C GLY A 180 7.37 15.12 -5.02
N ARG A 181 7.79 14.98 -6.28
CA ARG A 181 9.09 15.50 -6.74
C ARG A 181 8.91 16.94 -7.18
N GLY A 182 9.85 17.81 -6.77
CA GLY A 182 9.93 19.20 -7.22
C GLY A 182 8.80 20.10 -6.70
N GLY A 183 8.51 20.06 -5.40
CA GLY A 183 7.53 20.97 -4.77
C GLY A 183 6.05 20.65 -5.01
N ARG A 184 5.74 19.56 -5.72
CA ARG A 184 4.36 19.09 -5.87
C ARG A 184 3.81 18.55 -4.55
N GLU A 185 2.54 18.81 -4.29
CA GLU A 185 1.86 18.26 -3.12
C GLU A 185 1.96 16.73 -3.08
N SER A 186 2.08 16.24 -1.86
CA SER A 186 2.16 14.80 -1.64
C SER A 186 0.78 14.19 -1.84
N HIS A 187 0.60 13.46 -2.94
CA HIS A 187 -0.64 12.75 -3.20
C HIS A 187 -0.68 11.43 -2.42
N ARG A 188 -1.87 11.07 -1.95
CA ARG A 188 -2.12 9.82 -1.23
C ARG A 188 -2.85 8.88 -2.17
N ARG A 189 -2.49 7.59 -2.17
CA ARG A 189 -3.15 6.57 -2.98
C ARG A 189 -3.91 5.60 -2.09
N PRO A 190 -5.22 5.38 -2.33
CA PRO A 190 -5.99 4.32 -1.68
C PRO A 190 -5.37 2.95 -1.90
N VAL A 191 -5.44 2.09 -0.90
CA VAL A 191 -5.03 0.68 -0.99
C VAL A 191 -6.22 -0.24 -0.75
N VAL A 192 -6.41 -1.20 -1.64
CA VAL A 192 -7.44 -2.23 -1.57
C VAL A 192 -6.81 -3.63 -1.59
N ARG A 193 -7.55 -4.64 -1.12
CA ARG A 193 -7.17 -6.06 -1.27
C ARG A 193 -8.04 -6.74 -2.33
N ILE A 194 -7.38 -7.40 -3.27
CA ILE A 194 -7.99 -8.15 -4.39
C ILE A 194 -7.22 -9.46 -4.51
N ARG A 195 -7.92 -10.56 -4.82
CA ARG A 195 -7.30 -11.86 -5.09
C ARG A 195 -6.77 -11.88 -6.53
N VAL A 196 -5.58 -12.41 -6.71
CA VAL A 196 -4.88 -12.47 -7.99
C VAL A 196 -4.48 -13.91 -8.23
N MET A 197 -4.85 -14.43 -9.41
CA MET A 197 -4.31 -15.68 -9.91
C MET A 197 -3.39 -15.37 -11.10
N LEU A 198 -2.16 -15.86 -11.02
CA LEU A 198 -1.10 -15.61 -11.99
C LEU A 198 -0.22 -16.87 -12.06
N ALA A 199 -0.28 -17.59 -13.18
CA ALA A 199 0.33 -18.94 -13.29
C ALA A 199 -0.24 -19.90 -12.23
N ASP A 200 0.62 -20.40 -11.34
CA ASP A 200 0.33 -21.23 -10.18
C ASP A 200 0.28 -20.43 -8.87
N ILE A 201 0.40 -19.10 -8.93
CA ILE A 201 0.29 -18.21 -7.78
C ILE A 201 -1.16 -17.78 -7.62
N ASP A 202 -1.74 -18.01 -6.45
CA ASP A 202 -3.08 -17.57 -6.06
C ASP A 202 -3.04 -16.89 -4.69
N GLU A 203 -3.10 -15.56 -4.68
CA GLU A 203 -2.85 -14.78 -3.47
C GLU A 203 -3.76 -13.56 -3.36
N GLN A 204 -4.13 -13.22 -2.13
CA GLN A 204 -4.88 -12.00 -1.83
C GLN A 204 -3.98 -10.85 -1.40
N ILE A 205 -3.53 -10.06 -2.37
CA ILE A 205 -2.54 -9.00 -2.18
C ILE A 205 -3.15 -7.59 -2.09
N ASN A 206 -2.31 -6.64 -1.69
CA ASN A 206 -2.63 -5.22 -1.71
C ASN A 206 -2.34 -4.60 -3.08
N PHE A 207 -3.25 -3.74 -3.52
CA PHE A 207 -3.09 -2.90 -4.70
C PHE A 207 -3.27 -1.42 -4.34
N THR A 208 -2.37 -0.57 -4.82
CA THR A 208 -2.61 0.88 -4.84
C THR A 208 -3.50 1.23 -6.03
N LEU A 209 -4.49 2.09 -5.82
CA LEU A 209 -5.32 2.64 -6.88
C LEU A 209 -4.71 3.95 -7.41
N GLU A 210 -4.57 4.06 -8.73
CA GLU A 210 -4.08 5.25 -9.41
C GLU A 210 -4.66 5.32 -10.83
N ASP A 211 -4.98 6.51 -11.32
CA ASP A 211 -5.22 6.71 -12.75
C ASP A 211 -3.91 6.57 -13.53
N ARG A 212 -3.80 5.45 -14.22
CA ARG A 212 -2.66 5.04 -15.03
C ARG A 212 -3.06 4.92 -16.50
N SER A 213 -4.08 5.66 -16.95
CA SER A 213 -4.63 5.60 -18.32
C SER A 213 -3.59 5.80 -19.42
N ARG A 214 -2.48 6.49 -19.14
CA ARG A 214 -1.36 6.66 -20.06
C ARG A 214 -0.53 5.39 -20.30
N PHE A 215 -0.70 4.36 -19.49
CA PHE A 215 0.05 3.11 -19.57
C PHE A 215 -0.79 2.01 -20.23
N LYS A 216 -0.13 1.14 -21.00
CA LYS A 216 -0.79 0.07 -21.76
C LYS A 216 -1.40 -1.04 -20.89
N HIS A 217 -0.74 -1.38 -19.77
CA HIS A 217 -1.13 -2.49 -18.92
C HIS A 217 -1.95 -2.00 -17.74
N GLN A 218 -3.11 -2.60 -17.53
CA GLN A 218 -4.04 -2.18 -16.49
C GLN A 218 -3.57 -2.61 -15.10
N VAL A 219 -2.86 -3.73 -15.03
CA VAL A 219 -2.30 -4.27 -13.79
C VAL A 219 -0.78 -4.11 -13.79
N LEU A 220 -0.23 -3.70 -12.66
CA LEU A 220 1.19 -3.80 -12.39
C LEU A 220 1.38 -4.71 -11.18
N ILE A 221 2.18 -5.75 -11.33
CA ILE A 221 2.50 -6.71 -10.28
C ILE A 221 3.89 -6.39 -9.74
N GLY A 222 3.95 -6.06 -8.45
CA GLY A 222 5.18 -5.70 -7.73
C GLY A 222 5.69 -6.80 -6.80
N ARG A 223 6.73 -6.47 -6.04
CA ARG A 223 7.40 -7.40 -5.13
C ARG A 223 6.52 -7.95 -4.01
N ASN A 224 5.43 -7.27 -3.64
CA ASN A 224 4.48 -7.80 -2.66
C ASN A 224 3.73 -9.07 -3.12
N LEU A 225 3.83 -9.44 -4.41
CA LEU A 225 3.46 -10.77 -4.90
C LEU A 225 4.70 -11.56 -5.35
N LEU A 226 5.65 -10.92 -6.03
CA LEU A 226 6.76 -11.62 -6.69
C LEU A 226 7.82 -12.14 -5.72
N GLN A 227 8.01 -11.48 -4.58
CA GLN A 227 9.04 -11.83 -3.63
C GLN A 227 8.81 -13.26 -3.14
N ASP A 228 9.86 -14.07 -3.20
CA ASP A 228 9.89 -15.49 -2.83
C ASP A 228 9.05 -16.46 -3.68
N LEU A 229 8.12 -15.95 -4.50
CA LEU A 229 7.24 -16.79 -5.33
C LEU A 229 7.70 -16.94 -6.79
N ALA A 230 8.36 -15.93 -7.37
CA ALA A 230 8.61 -15.91 -8.81
C ALA A 230 10.03 -15.50 -9.22
N ILE A 231 10.45 -15.99 -10.40
CA ILE A 231 11.60 -15.53 -11.17
C ILE A 231 11.06 -14.88 -12.45
N VAL A 232 11.62 -13.72 -12.84
CA VAL A 232 11.12 -12.95 -13.98
C VAL A 232 12.13 -12.96 -15.11
N ASP A 233 11.74 -13.52 -16.25
CA ASP A 233 12.47 -13.44 -17.52
C ASP A 233 11.86 -12.33 -18.39
N VAL A 234 12.53 -11.17 -18.41
CA VAL A 234 12.07 -9.98 -19.12
C VAL A 234 12.04 -10.12 -20.65
N SER A 235 12.71 -11.15 -21.20
CA SER A 235 12.72 -11.43 -22.64
C SER A 235 11.43 -12.09 -23.13
N LYS A 236 10.67 -12.70 -22.22
CA LYS A 236 9.45 -13.44 -22.51
C LYS A 236 8.19 -12.67 -22.11
N LYS A 237 7.06 -13.11 -22.65
CA LYS A 237 5.72 -12.61 -22.37
C LYS A 237 4.75 -13.78 -22.38
N ASN A 238 3.76 -13.77 -21.49
CA ASN A 238 2.71 -14.79 -21.39
C ASN A 238 3.30 -16.20 -21.29
N VAL A 239 4.28 -16.37 -20.40
CA VAL A 239 4.93 -17.67 -20.14
C VAL A 239 4.02 -18.54 -19.28
N ALA A 240 3.24 -17.90 -18.41
CA ALA A 240 2.31 -18.59 -17.53
C ALA A 240 1.15 -19.19 -18.32
N THR A 241 0.91 -20.49 -18.17
CA THR A 241 -0.36 -21.11 -18.57
C THR A 241 -1.24 -21.17 -17.32
N PRO A 242 -2.46 -20.60 -17.33
CA PRO A 242 -3.33 -20.65 -16.17
C PRO A 242 -3.73 -22.11 -15.88
N LYS A 243 -3.51 -22.57 -14.65
CA LYS A 243 -4.15 -23.79 -14.15
C LYS A 243 -5.56 -23.42 -13.71
N ILE A 244 -6.52 -23.53 -14.63
CA ILE A 244 -7.94 -23.53 -14.25
C ILE A 244 -8.24 -24.96 -13.77
N GLU A 245 -8.10 -25.21 -12.47
CA GLU A 245 -8.67 -26.41 -11.86
C GLU A 245 -10.19 -26.24 -11.89
N ASN A 246 -10.85 -26.93 -12.82
CA ASN A 246 -12.30 -27.09 -12.79
C ASN A 246 -12.63 -27.93 -11.55
N SER A 247 -12.95 -27.29 -10.43
CA SER A 247 -13.51 -28.00 -9.28
C SER A 247 -14.90 -28.52 -9.64
N ASP A 248 -15.05 -29.83 -9.54
CA ASP A 248 -16.25 -30.61 -9.82
C ASP A 248 -17.56 -29.96 -9.35
N THR A 249 -18.43 -29.60 -10.31
CA THR A 249 -19.88 -29.59 -10.10
C THR A 249 -20.53 -30.51 -11.12
N ALA A 250 -20.24 -31.80 -10.98
CA ALA A 250 -21.14 -32.87 -11.39
C ALA A 250 -21.76 -33.48 -10.13
N SER A 251 -22.70 -32.74 -9.52
CA SER A 251 -23.58 -33.28 -8.49
C SER A 251 -25.03 -32.99 -8.89
N GLU A 252 -25.68 -34.04 -9.36
CA GLU A 252 -27.12 -34.32 -9.24
C GLU A 252 -28.10 -33.23 -9.69
N ILE A 253 -28.60 -33.38 -10.92
CA ILE A 253 -30.01 -33.09 -11.18
C ILE A 253 -30.72 -34.43 -11.39
N LYS A 254 -31.65 -34.64 -10.46
CA LYS A 254 -32.64 -35.70 -10.33
C LYS A 254 -33.57 -35.80 -11.54
#